data_AF-A0A3C1SNS9-F1
#
_entry.id   AF-A0A3C1SNS9-F1
#
_cell.length_a   1.000
_cell.length_b   1.000
_cell.length_c   1.000
_cell.angle_alpha   90.00
_cell.angle_beta   90.00
_cell.angle_gamma   90.00
#
_symmetry.space_group_name_H-M   'P 1'
#
loop_
_entity.id
_entity.type
_entity.pdbx_description
1 polymer ?
#
loop_
_entity_poly.entity_id
_entity_poly.type
_entity_poly.pdbx_seq_one_letter_code
_entity_poly.pdbx_strand_id
1 'polypeptide(L)'
;QHQIITLGFLLARIERDGQSERYVVRKLGSASIADRGEREILAGFWQMVDRNRPRVVTWNGRGFDAAVLKQRSLIHGLTAYNWHRTDPRFGYDYRFQTEWHCDLMDVLCDYGASPRLGLDEAAQALGLPGKWNGHGAEVADLVAAGDYAAVDRYCEGDVLNTYVLYLRWAHLSTRLSPRGHNASVQDLLDYLERGREPYSHWGEFLDRWQASAQPCPLFVNEPLGQPGPQLPESHLRSEDVLP
;
A
#
# COMPACT_ATOMS: atom_id res chain seq x y z
N GLN A 1 12.27 -23.00 -11.85
CA GLN A 1 12.02 -22.91 -10.40
C GLN A 1 11.38 -21.55 -10.14
N HIS A 2 10.31 -21.47 -9.34
CA HIS A 2 9.70 -20.17 -9.01
C HIS A 2 10.68 -19.32 -8.19
N GLN A 3 10.75 -18.01 -8.46
CA GLN A 3 11.61 -17.03 -7.79
C GLN A 3 10.91 -15.67 -7.74
N ILE A 4 11.27 -14.82 -6.79
CA ILE A 4 10.88 -13.40 -6.81
C ILE A 4 11.69 -12.70 -7.91
N ILE A 5 10.98 -12.09 -8.84
CA ILE A 5 11.56 -11.34 -9.96
C ILE A 5 11.75 -9.88 -9.58
N THR A 6 10.69 -9.25 -9.08
CA THR A 6 10.66 -7.84 -8.73
C THR A 6 9.87 -7.66 -7.43
N LEU A 7 10.35 -6.77 -6.57
CA LEU A 7 9.64 -6.24 -5.43
C LEU A 7 9.44 -4.74 -5.60
N GLY A 8 8.24 -4.32 -5.97
CA GLY A 8 7.84 -2.90 -6.00
C GLY A 8 7.65 -2.36 -4.58
N PHE A 9 7.97 -1.09 -4.34
CA PHE A 9 7.77 -0.46 -3.04
C PHE A 9 7.60 1.06 -3.13
N LEU A 10 6.86 1.61 -2.16
CA LEU A 10 6.84 3.03 -1.84
C LEU A 10 7.16 3.20 -0.35
N LEU A 11 8.13 4.05 -0.05
CA LEU A 11 8.50 4.45 1.30
C LEU A 11 7.99 5.86 1.56
N ALA A 12 7.14 5.99 2.57
CA ALA A 12 6.67 7.28 3.06
C ALA A 12 7.02 7.45 4.55
N ARG A 13 7.39 8.66 4.95
CA ARG A 13 7.55 9.04 6.35
C ARG A 13 6.18 9.35 6.94
N ILE A 14 5.86 8.74 8.08
CA ILE A 14 4.70 9.09 8.89
C ILE A 14 5.04 10.34 9.70
N GLU A 15 4.29 11.40 9.49
CA GLU A 15 4.30 12.60 10.34
C GLU A 15 3.01 12.64 11.14
N ARG A 16 3.09 13.03 12.41
CA ARG A 16 1.94 13.05 13.32
C ARG A 16 1.57 14.49 13.66
N ASP A 17 0.28 14.79 13.57
CA ASP A 17 -0.34 16.03 14.03
C ASP A 17 -1.46 15.67 15.02
N GLY A 18 -1.13 15.73 16.31
CA GLY A 18 -2.00 15.20 17.37
C GLY A 18 -2.23 13.69 17.24
N GLN A 19 -3.50 13.30 17.06
CA GLN A 19 -3.92 11.90 16.87
C GLN A 19 -3.98 11.50 15.39
N SER A 20 -3.84 12.45 14.47
CA SER A 20 -3.87 12.18 13.04
C SER A 20 -2.47 12.07 12.44
N GLU A 21 -2.39 11.37 11.33
CA GLU A 21 -1.15 11.21 10.56
C GLU A 21 -1.22 12.04 9.27
N ARG A 22 -0.05 12.22 8.64
CA ARG A 22 0.11 12.49 7.20
C ARG A 22 1.35 11.78 6.71
N TYR A 23 1.45 11.57 5.40
CA TYR A 23 2.53 10.81 4.80
C TYR A 23 3.32 11.65 3.80
N VAL A 24 4.65 11.57 3.89
CA VAL A 24 5.58 12.25 2.99
C VAL A 24 6.39 11.21 2.24
N VAL A 25 6.18 11.09 0.94
CA VAL A 25 6.86 10.15 0.05
C VAL A 25 8.36 10.45 0.05
N ARG A 26 9.15 9.40 0.27
CA ARG A 26 10.62 9.46 0.29
C ARG A 26 11.21 8.74 -0.90
N LYS A 27 10.61 7.62 -1.29
CA LYS A 27 11.10 6.80 -2.39
C LYS A 27 9.98 5.96 -2.99
N LEU A 28 9.86 5.97 -4.30
CA LEU A 28 9.16 4.96 -5.10
C LEU A 28 10.20 4.19 -5.91
N GLY A 29 9.99 2.90 -6.12
CA GLY A 29 10.81 2.12 -7.01
C GLY A 29 10.59 0.63 -6.88
N SER A 30 11.53 -0.12 -7.44
CA SER A 30 11.52 -1.57 -7.50
C SER A 30 12.90 -2.14 -7.14
N ALA A 31 12.92 -3.36 -6.59
CA ALA A 31 14.13 -4.16 -6.43
C ALA A 31 13.98 -5.42 -7.29
N SER A 32 14.80 -5.52 -8.33
CA SER A 32 14.63 -6.49 -9.42
C SER A 32 15.84 -7.42 -9.55
N ILE A 33 15.60 -8.63 -10.06
CA ILE A 33 16.67 -9.58 -10.38
C ILE A 33 17.58 -9.12 -11.51
N ALA A 34 17.18 -8.09 -12.26
CA ALA A 34 18.03 -7.41 -13.22
C ALA A 34 19.31 -6.84 -12.58
N ASP A 35 19.19 -6.37 -11.32
CA ASP A 35 20.27 -5.66 -10.63
C ASP A 35 20.93 -6.48 -9.52
N ARG A 36 20.18 -7.40 -8.89
CA ARG A 36 20.59 -8.08 -7.65
C ARG A 36 20.05 -9.50 -7.57
N GLY A 37 20.74 -10.39 -6.87
CA GLY A 37 20.22 -11.75 -6.66
C GLY A 37 18.96 -11.77 -5.77
N GLU A 38 18.07 -12.76 -5.94
CA GLU A 38 16.85 -12.92 -5.13
C GLU A 38 17.14 -12.88 -3.62
N ARG A 39 18.23 -13.54 -3.18
CA ARG A 39 18.67 -13.53 -1.79
C ARG A 39 18.95 -12.11 -1.27
N GLU A 40 19.55 -11.26 -2.10
CA GLU A 40 19.88 -9.88 -1.74
C GLU A 40 18.64 -9.01 -1.65
N ILE A 41 17.66 -9.21 -2.56
CA ILE A 41 16.35 -8.54 -2.51
C ILE A 41 15.64 -8.89 -1.20
N LEU A 42 15.56 -10.18 -0.87
CA LEU A 42 14.94 -10.67 0.37
C LEU A 42 15.66 -10.16 1.62
N ALA A 43 16.99 -10.25 1.66
CA ALA A 43 17.78 -9.76 2.79
C ALA A 43 17.60 -8.24 2.98
N GLY A 44 17.56 -7.48 1.88
CA GLY A 44 17.30 -6.04 1.90
C GLY A 44 15.93 -5.71 2.48
N PHE A 45 14.88 -6.46 2.09
CA PHE A 45 13.54 -6.29 2.65
C PHE A 45 13.52 -6.53 4.17
N TRP A 46 14.04 -7.67 4.64
CA TRP A 46 14.04 -7.98 6.08
C TRP A 46 14.90 -7.01 6.88
N GLN A 47 16.05 -6.60 6.38
CA GLN A 47 16.89 -5.59 7.03
C GLN A 47 16.15 -4.25 7.17
N MET A 48 15.36 -3.86 6.17
CA MET A 48 14.56 -2.64 6.19
C MET A 48 13.43 -2.72 7.21
N VAL A 49 12.73 -3.86 7.28
CA VAL A 49 11.71 -4.12 8.32
C VAL A 49 12.34 -4.12 9.72
N ASP A 50 13.48 -4.79 9.89
CA ASP A 50 14.14 -4.94 11.17
C ASP A 50 14.66 -3.61 11.73
N ARG A 51 15.21 -2.77 10.86
CA ARG A 51 15.76 -1.47 11.25
C ARG A 51 14.67 -0.44 11.55
N ASN A 52 13.65 -0.37 10.71
CA ASN A 52 12.75 0.78 10.70
C ASN A 52 11.39 0.48 11.35
N ARG A 53 11.04 -0.81 11.53
CA ARG A 53 9.73 -1.25 12.00
C ARG A 53 8.59 -0.49 11.29
N PRO A 54 8.57 -0.46 9.94
CA PRO A 54 7.59 0.32 9.19
C PRO A 54 6.20 -0.29 9.33
N ARG A 55 5.16 0.52 9.12
CA ARG A 55 3.84 0.00 8.75
C ARG A 55 3.93 -0.53 7.32
N VAL A 56 3.77 -1.84 7.15
CA VAL A 56 3.73 -2.50 5.85
C VAL A 56 2.29 -2.46 5.35
N VAL A 57 2.08 -1.83 4.22
CA VAL A 57 0.76 -1.72 3.57
C VAL A 57 0.79 -2.52 2.28
N THR A 58 -0.21 -3.38 2.07
CA THR A 58 -0.28 -4.27 0.91
C THR A 58 -1.73 -4.46 0.45
N TRP A 59 -1.93 -4.92 -0.78
CA TRP A 59 -3.19 -5.50 -1.23
C TRP A 59 -3.05 -7.03 -1.32
N ASN A 60 -3.74 -7.78 -0.46
CA ASN A 60 -3.61 -9.24 -0.35
C ASN A 60 -2.20 -9.73 0.03
N GLY A 61 -1.41 -8.90 0.70
CA GLY A 61 -0.04 -9.25 1.07
C GLY A 61 0.06 -10.36 2.11
N ARG A 62 -0.96 -10.56 2.96
CA ARG A 62 -0.98 -11.72 3.88
C ARG A 62 -1.18 -13.02 3.13
N GLY A 63 -2.05 -13.00 2.12
CA GLY A 63 -2.36 -14.15 1.28
C GLY A 63 -1.31 -14.44 0.20
N PHE A 64 -0.51 -13.43 -0.17
CA PHE A 64 0.45 -13.53 -1.27
C PHE A 64 1.84 -13.00 -0.89
N ASP A 65 2.07 -11.68 -0.89
CA ASP A 65 3.43 -11.09 -0.82
C ASP A 65 4.24 -11.57 0.39
N ALA A 66 3.73 -11.40 1.60
CA ALA A 66 4.40 -11.83 2.83
C ALA A 66 4.55 -13.35 2.90
N ALA A 67 3.59 -14.11 2.36
CA ALA A 67 3.69 -15.57 2.29
C ALA A 67 4.84 -16.00 1.37
N VAL A 68 4.94 -15.40 0.18
CA VAL A 68 6.02 -15.64 -0.79
C VAL A 68 7.36 -15.19 -0.21
N LEU A 69 7.46 -13.98 0.34
CA LEU A 69 8.68 -13.46 0.98
C LEU A 69 9.18 -14.43 2.07
N LYS A 70 8.30 -14.90 2.95
CA LYS A 70 8.64 -15.88 4.00
C LYS A 70 9.11 -17.20 3.40
N GLN A 71 8.36 -17.78 2.47
CA GLN A 71 8.72 -19.06 1.84
C GLN A 71 10.06 -19.01 1.10
N ARG A 72 10.29 -17.95 0.31
CA ARG A 72 11.55 -17.76 -0.41
C ARG A 72 12.71 -17.50 0.54
N SER A 73 12.46 -16.85 1.67
CA SER A 73 13.48 -16.63 2.70
C SER A 73 13.92 -17.93 3.39
N LEU A 74 13.01 -18.90 3.56
CA LEU A 74 13.37 -20.23 4.06
C LEU A 74 14.37 -20.93 3.13
N ILE A 75 14.16 -20.84 1.81
CA ILE A 75 15.06 -21.42 0.80
C ILE A 75 16.46 -20.78 0.87
N HIS A 76 16.52 -19.48 1.14
CA HIS A 76 17.78 -18.71 1.21
C HIS A 76 18.40 -18.67 2.62
N GLY A 77 17.81 -19.35 3.61
CA GLY A 77 18.31 -19.38 4.99
C GLY A 77 18.29 -18.01 5.69
N LEU A 78 17.34 -17.14 5.34
CA LEU A 78 17.21 -15.80 5.89
C LEU A 78 16.28 -15.77 7.10
N THR A 79 16.52 -14.84 8.02
CA THR A 79 15.68 -14.63 9.21
C THR A 79 14.84 -13.37 9.05
N ALA A 80 13.54 -13.48 9.33
CA ALA A 80 12.60 -12.36 9.43
C ALA A 80 12.42 -11.95 10.90
N TYR A 81 13.46 -11.36 11.51
CA TYR A 81 13.60 -11.30 12.97
C TYR A 81 12.48 -10.51 13.66
N ASN A 82 12.28 -9.23 13.33
CA ASN A 82 11.22 -8.42 13.94
C ASN A 82 9.85 -8.74 13.36
N TRP A 83 9.75 -9.43 12.22
CA TRP A 83 8.44 -9.86 11.70
C TRP A 83 7.73 -10.81 12.67
N HIS A 84 8.47 -11.76 13.25
CA HIS A 84 7.93 -12.80 14.12
C HIS A 84 8.15 -12.58 15.64
N ARG A 85 9.07 -11.69 16.04
CA ARG A 85 9.41 -11.47 17.47
C ARG A 85 8.73 -10.27 18.13
N THR A 86 7.79 -9.64 17.42
CA THR A 86 6.90 -8.64 18.00
C THR A 86 6.00 -9.26 19.08
N ASP A 87 5.43 -8.45 19.97
CA ASP A 87 4.47 -8.95 20.97
C ASP A 87 3.37 -9.75 20.24
N PRO A 88 2.99 -10.95 20.70
CA PRO A 88 1.96 -11.76 20.04
C PRO A 88 0.60 -11.05 19.93
N ARG A 89 0.38 -9.98 20.70
CA ARG A 89 -0.80 -9.10 20.63
C ARG A 89 -0.61 -7.91 19.70
N PHE A 90 0.63 -7.58 19.31
CA PHE A 90 0.99 -6.39 18.53
C PHE A 90 2.15 -6.72 17.59
N GLY A 91 1.88 -6.98 16.31
CA GLY A 91 2.93 -7.42 15.37
C GLY A 91 2.49 -7.57 13.92
N TYR A 92 3.45 -7.84 13.03
CA TYR A 92 3.20 -8.00 11.58
C TYR A 92 2.30 -9.20 11.27
N ASP A 93 2.44 -10.31 12.00
CA ASP A 93 1.59 -11.49 11.80
C ASP A 93 0.19 -11.35 12.44
N TYR A 94 -0.05 -10.33 13.27
CA TYR A 94 -1.36 -10.15 13.89
C TYR A 94 -2.35 -9.57 12.88
N ARG A 95 -3.26 -10.43 12.40
CA ARG A 95 -4.17 -10.16 11.26
C ARG A 95 -5.02 -8.91 11.42
N PHE A 96 -5.60 -8.72 12.60
CA PHE A 96 -6.66 -7.74 12.85
C PHE A 96 -6.15 -6.35 13.24
N GLN A 97 -4.84 -6.12 13.20
CA GLN A 97 -4.25 -4.84 13.54
C GLN A 97 -3.50 -4.24 12.38
N THR A 98 -3.80 -2.98 12.09
CA THR A 98 -3.34 -2.27 10.90
C THR A 98 -2.09 -1.42 11.15
N GLU A 99 -1.55 -1.39 12.37
CA GLU A 99 -0.36 -0.59 12.69
C GLU A 99 0.93 -1.17 12.14
N TRP A 100 1.03 -2.50 12.06
CA TRP A 100 2.24 -3.20 11.64
C TRP A 100 2.11 -3.70 10.20
N HIS A 101 1.11 -4.52 9.92
CA HIS A 101 0.77 -4.97 8.57
C HIS A 101 -0.70 -4.67 8.26
N CYS A 102 -0.93 -3.62 7.48
CA CYS A 102 -2.23 -3.27 6.95
C CYS A 102 -2.42 -3.94 5.58
N ASP A 103 -3.10 -5.08 5.56
CA ASP A 103 -3.56 -5.69 4.31
C ASP A 103 -4.92 -5.11 3.95
N LEU A 104 -4.95 -4.22 2.96
CA LEU A 104 -6.14 -3.48 2.57
C LEU A 104 -7.27 -4.38 2.10
N MET A 105 -6.96 -5.48 1.42
CA MET A 105 -8.00 -6.39 0.94
C MET A 105 -8.69 -7.05 2.14
N ASP A 106 -7.92 -7.52 3.12
CA ASP A 106 -8.45 -8.09 4.35
C ASP A 106 -9.28 -7.05 5.12
N VAL A 107 -8.77 -5.82 5.26
CA VAL A 107 -9.46 -4.77 6.02
C VAL A 107 -10.76 -4.33 5.34
N LEU A 108 -10.76 -4.13 4.02
CA LEU A 108 -11.93 -3.67 3.27
C LEU A 108 -13.00 -4.75 3.12
N CYS A 109 -12.63 -6.03 3.19
CA CYS A 109 -13.59 -7.13 3.18
C CYS A 109 -14.05 -7.58 4.57
N ASP A 110 -13.83 -6.75 5.61
CA ASP A 110 -14.12 -7.08 7.01
C ASP A 110 -13.57 -8.46 7.41
N TYR A 111 -12.32 -8.70 7.02
CA TYR A 111 -11.56 -9.93 7.24
C TYR A 111 -12.20 -11.19 6.67
N GLY A 112 -13.05 -11.05 5.65
CA GLY A 112 -13.75 -12.13 4.96
C GLY A 112 -15.26 -12.17 5.21
N ALA A 113 -15.82 -11.16 5.90
CA ALA A 113 -17.26 -11.04 6.06
C ALA A 113 -17.95 -10.56 4.77
N SER A 114 -17.21 -9.99 3.82
CA SER A 114 -17.70 -9.68 2.47
C SER A 114 -16.78 -10.26 1.37
N PRO A 115 -17.25 -10.34 0.11
CA PRO A 115 -16.41 -10.79 -1.00
C PRO A 115 -15.15 -9.94 -1.16
N ARG A 116 -14.05 -10.58 -1.58
CA ARG A 116 -12.80 -9.90 -1.88
C ARG A 116 -12.87 -9.26 -3.26
N LEU A 117 -12.42 -8.02 -3.35
CA LEU A 117 -12.29 -7.28 -4.61
C LEU A 117 -10.85 -7.38 -5.13
N GLY A 118 -10.66 -7.37 -6.46
CA GLY A 118 -9.33 -7.25 -7.05
C GLY A 118 -8.76 -5.84 -6.85
N LEU A 119 -7.42 -5.70 -6.85
CA LEU A 119 -6.76 -4.40 -6.76
C LEU A 119 -7.19 -3.47 -7.91
N ASP A 120 -7.27 -4.02 -9.12
CA ASP A 120 -7.65 -3.27 -10.32
C ASP A 120 -9.08 -2.71 -10.21
N GLU A 121 -10.03 -3.56 -9.82
CA GLU A 121 -11.43 -3.16 -9.62
C GLU A 121 -11.57 -2.11 -8.51
N ALA A 122 -10.87 -2.30 -7.39
CA ALA A 122 -10.86 -1.34 -6.28
C ALA A 122 -10.25 0.02 -6.68
N ALA A 123 -9.16 -0.01 -7.44
CA ALA A 123 -8.49 1.17 -7.93
C ALA A 123 -9.39 1.95 -8.90
N GLN A 124 -9.97 1.28 -9.89
CA GLN A 124 -10.88 1.88 -10.86
C GLN A 124 -12.13 2.48 -10.19
N ALA A 125 -12.66 1.85 -9.14
CA ALA A 125 -13.78 2.38 -8.37
C ALA A 125 -13.47 3.74 -7.69
N LEU A 126 -12.20 4.02 -7.39
CA LEU A 126 -11.73 5.33 -6.89
C LEU A 126 -11.20 6.25 -7.98
N GLY A 127 -11.43 5.91 -9.25
CA GLY A 127 -10.96 6.67 -10.40
C GLY A 127 -9.46 6.56 -10.65
N LEU A 128 -8.77 5.61 -10.02
CA LEU A 128 -7.35 5.36 -10.29
C LEU A 128 -7.17 4.62 -11.61
N PRO A 129 -5.97 4.70 -12.22
CA PRO A 129 -5.67 4.06 -13.50
C PRO A 129 -5.76 2.53 -13.52
N GLY A 130 -5.77 1.84 -12.38
CA GLY A 130 -5.87 0.37 -12.31
C GLY A 130 -4.61 -0.31 -12.84
N LYS A 131 -4.74 -1.39 -13.61
CA LYS A 131 -3.62 -2.09 -14.27
C LYS A 131 -3.42 -1.58 -15.70
N TRP A 132 -3.01 -0.32 -15.87
CA TRP A 132 -2.87 0.31 -17.20
C TRP A 132 -1.57 -0.01 -17.93
N ASN A 133 -0.55 -0.48 -17.21
CA ASN A 133 0.80 -0.66 -17.72
C ASN A 133 1.29 -2.12 -17.68
N GLY A 134 0.35 -3.08 -17.66
CA GLY A 134 0.64 -4.51 -17.77
C GLY A 134 -0.25 -5.38 -16.87
N HIS A 135 -0.14 -6.70 -17.06
CA HIS A 135 -0.85 -7.69 -16.24
C HIS A 135 0.08 -8.77 -15.70
N GLY A 136 -0.23 -9.28 -14.50
CA GLY A 136 0.56 -10.34 -13.85
C GLY A 136 0.70 -11.63 -14.68
N ALA A 137 -0.23 -11.89 -15.60
CA ALA A 137 -0.16 -13.02 -16.53
C ALA A 137 1.01 -12.90 -17.54
N GLU A 138 1.46 -11.68 -17.83
CA GLU A 138 2.50 -11.39 -18.83
C GLU A 138 3.91 -11.47 -18.22
N VAL A 139 4.03 -11.53 -16.88
CA VAL A 139 5.33 -11.48 -16.19
C VAL A 139 6.26 -12.61 -16.65
N ALA A 140 5.74 -13.82 -16.87
CA ALA A 140 6.55 -14.94 -17.34
C ALA A 140 7.15 -14.68 -18.73
N ASP A 141 6.35 -14.14 -19.65
CA ASP A 141 6.77 -13.82 -21.02
C ASP A 141 7.74 -12.64 -21.05
N LEU A 142 7.47 -11.59 -20.26
CA LEU A 142 8.37 -10.43 -20.10
C LEU A 142 9.73 -10.85 -19.55
N VAL A 143 9.76 -11.72 -18.53
CA VAL A 143 11.02 -12.25 -17.98
C VAL A 143 11.74 -13.12 -18.99
N ALA A 144 11.03 -13.97 -19.73
CA ALA A 144 11.64 -14.78 -20.79
C ALA A 144 12.23 -13.91 -21.92
N ALA A 145 11.63 -12.76 -22.19
CA ALA A 145 12.14 -11.75 -23.11
C ALA A 145 13.25 -10.85 -22.52
N GLY A 146 13.53 -10.95 -21.21
CA GLY A 146 14.50 -10.11 -20.50
C GLY A 146 14.02 -8.68 -20.24
N ASP A 147 12.73 -8.38 -20.41
CA ASP A 147 12.15 -7.06 -20.16
C ASP A 147 11.75 -6.88 -18.69
N TYR A 148 12.76 -6.86 -17.81
CA TYR A 148 12.56 -6.60 -16.38
C TYR A 148 12.04 -5.18 -16.13
N ALA A 149 12.36 -4.22 -16.99
CA ALA A 149 11.88 -2.86 -16.87
C ALA A 149 10.35 -2.78 -17.00
N ALA A 150 9.73 -3.58 -17.87
CA ALA A 150 8.27 -3.67 -17.93
C ALA A 150 7.66 -4.26 -16.66
N VAL A 151 8.27 -5.31 -16.10
CA VAL A 151 7.84 -5.92 -14.83
C VAL A 151 7.95 -4.90 -13.68
N ASP A 152 9.04 -4.14 -13.65
CA ASP A 152 9.27 -3.08 -12.65
C ASP A 152 8.21 -1.97 -12.73
N ARG A 153 7.92 -1.48 -13.94
CA ARG A 153 6.85 -0.48 -14.16
C ARG A 153 5.49 -1.01 -13.69
N TYR A 154 5.15 -2.25 -14.02
CA TYR A 154 3.92 -2.90 -13.60
C TYR A 154 3.82 -2.99 -12.06
N CYS A 155 4.87 -3.48 -11.39
CA CYS A 155 4.90 -3.56 -9.93
C CYS A 155 4.80 -2.18 -9.25
N GLU A 156 5.46 -1.16 -9.79
CA GLU A 156 5.32 0.22 -9.29
C GLU A 156 3.90 0.76 -9.48
N GLY A 157 3.20 0.39 -10.56
CA GLY A 157 1.81 0.75 -10.77
C GLY A 157 0.86 0.15 -9.72
N ASP A 158 1.01 -1.14 -9.40
CA ASP A 158 0.26 -1.81 -8.34
C ASP A 158 0.54 -1.17 -6.96
N VAL A 159 1.78 -0.74 -6.70
CA VAL A 159 2.17 -0.01 -5.48
C VAL A 159 1.49 1.36 -5.40
N LEU A 160 1.45 2.11 -6.50
CA LEU A 160 0.79 3.41 -6.56
C LEU A 160 -0.71 3.31 -6.30
N ASN A 161 -1.38 2.35 -6.94
CA ASN A 161 -2.79 2.06 -6.68
C ASN A 161 -3.02 1.72 -5.21
N THR A 162 -2.22 0.81 -4.66
CA THR A 162 -2.31 0.39 -3.25
C THR A 162 -2.10 1.57 -2.30
N TYR A 163 -1.14 2.45 -2.57
CA TYR A 163 -0.87 3.61 -1.72
C TYR A 163 -2.03 4.61 -1.72
N VAL A 164 -2.64 4.92 -2.87
CA VAL A 164 -3.79 5.83 -2.88
C VAL A 164 -5.03 5.20 -2.23
N LEU A 165 -5.29 3.92 -2.46
CA LEU A 165 -6.33 3.16 -1.74
C LEU A 165 -6.09 3.22 -0.22
N TYR A 166 -4.84 3.11 0.21
CA TYR A 166 -4.46 3.27 1.61
C TYR A 166 -4.77 4.65 2.16
N LEU A 167 -4.46 5.73 1.44
CA LEU A 167 -4.78 7.10 1.89
C LEU A 167 -6.29 7.25 2.13
N ARG A 168 -7.11 6.72 1.23
CA ARG A 168 -8.58 6.77 1.33
C ARG A 168 -9.11 5.98 2.51
N TRP A 169 -8.63 4.74 2.67
CA TRP A 169 -8.98 3.94 3.84
C TRP A 169 -8.48 4.56 5.16
N ALA A 170 -7.28 5.13 5.17
CA ALA A 170 -6.72 5.78 6.35
C ALA A 170 -7.53 7.03 6.73
N HIS A 171 -8.09 7.75 5.75
CA HIS A 171 -9.05 8.81 6.02
C HIS A 171 -10.37 8.27 6.58
N LEU A 172 -10.96 7.25 5.93
CA LEU A 172 -12.20 6.60 6.37
C LEU A 172 -12.10 6.08 7.81
N SER A 173 -10.95 5.53 8.19
CA SER A 173 -10.68 4.97 9.51
C SER A 173 -10.17 5.99 10.53
N THR A 174 -10.29 7.29 10.26
CA THR A 174 -9.88 8.42 11.13
C THR A 174 -8.37 8.56 11.38
N ARG A 175 -7.55 7.69 10.79
CA ARG A 175 -6.08 7.77 10.86
C ARG A 175 -5.54 9.02 10.19
N LEU A 176 -6.11 9.43 9.06
CA LEU A 176 -5.87 10.71 8.42
C LEU A 176 -7.04 11.65 8.68
N SER A 177 -6.73 12.86 9.15
CA SER A 177 -7.68 13.98 9.04
C SER A 177 -7.87 14.35 7.56
N PRO A 178 -8.96 15.05 7.19
CA PRO A 178 -9.13 15.58 5.83
C PRO A 178 -7.91 16.36 5.33
N ARG A 179 -7.35 17.22 6.19
CA ARG A 179 -6.11 17.96 5.90
C ARG A 179 -4.91 17.03 5.71
N GLY A 180 -4.73 16.04 6.57
CA GLY A 180 -3.65 15.05 6.48
C GLY A 180 -3.74 14.20 5.20
N HIS A 181 -4.96 13.82 4.82
CA HIS A 181 -5.27 13.15 3.57
C HIS A 181 -4.88 14.04 2.38
N ASN A 182 -5.41 15.26 2.29
CA ASN A 182 -5.17 16.16 1.17
C ASN A 182 -3.69 16.51 1.03
N ALA A 183 -2.99 16.73 2.14
CA ALA A 183 -1.55 16.94 2.14
C ALA A 183 -0.77 15.70 1.64
N SER A 184 -1.19 14.48 2.01
CA SER A 184 -0.52 13.24 1.56
C SER A 184 -0.77 12.96 0.08
N VAL A 185 -1.97 13.27 -0.42
CA VAL A 185 -2.26 13.19 -1.86
C VAL A 185 -1.44 14.22 -2.62
N GLN A 186 -1.42 15.48 -2.18
CA GLN A 186 -0.62 16.52 -2.84
C GLN A 186 0.87 16.16 -2.86
N ASP A 187 1.40 15.64 -1.74
CA ASP A 187 2.79 15.20 -1.66
C ASP A 187 3.11 14.09 -2.67
N LEU A 188 2.21 13.13 -2.88
CA LEU A 188 2.36 12.10 -3.92
C LEU A 188 2.33 12.71 -5.33
N LEU A 189 1.39 13.61 -5.61
CA LEU A 189 1.27 14.27 -6.91
C LEU A 189 2.57 15.03 -7.24
N ASP A 190 3.06 15.83 -6.30
CA ASP A 190 4.31 16.58 -6.45
C ASP A 190 5.52 15.64 -6.62
N TYR A 191 5.56 14.53 -5.89
CA TYR A 191 6.64 13.55 -5.98
C TYR A 191 6.71 12.91 -7.36
N LEU A 192 5.56 12.47 -7.89
CA LEU A 192 5.48 11.84 -9.20
C LEU A 192 5.78 12.84 -10.33
N GLU A 193 5.30 14.08 -10.22
CA GLU A 193 5.54 15.10 -11.23
C GLU A 193 7.04 15.44 -11.35
N ARG A 194 7.75 15.51 -10.21
CA ARG A 194 9.22 15.69 -10.20
C ARG A 194 9.98 14.52 -10.83
N GLY A 195 9.40 13.32 -10.82
CA GLY A 195 10.00 12.10 -11.38
C GLY A 195 9.54 11.76 -12.79
N ARG A 196 8.64 12.54 -13.40
CA ARG A 196 8.03 12.27 -14.71
C ARG A 196 9.07 12.07 -15.83
N GLU A 197 10.10 12.90 -15.87
CA GLU A 197 11.15 12.84 -16.91
C GLU A 197 11.94 11.52 -16.89
N PRO A 198 12.58 11.11 -15.77
CA PRO A 198 13.30 9.84 -15.72
C PRO A 198 12.38 8.60 -15.66
N TYR A 199 11.12 8.77 -15.24
CA TYR A 199 10.15 7.68 -15.04
C TYR A 199 8.81 8.03 -15.69
N SER A 200 8.71 7.91 -17.02
CA SER A 200 7.54 8.35 -17.79
C SER A 200 6.23 7.74 -17.31
N HIS A 201 6.24 6.49 -16.84
CA HIS A 201 5.05 5.79 -16.32
C HIS A 201 4.48 6.43 -15.05
N TRP A 202 5.28 7.19 -14.28
CA TRP A 202 4.79 7.98 -13.16
C TRP A 202 3.92 9.14 -13.65
N GLY A 203 4.36 9.81 -14.72
CA GLY A 203 3.57 10.84 -15.39
C GLY A 203 2.29 10.30 -15.99
N GLU A 204 2.35 9.14 -16.65
CA GLU A 204 1.17 8.47 -17.19
C GLU A 204 0.14 8.12 -16.11
N PHE A 205 0.59 7.68 -14.93
CA PHE A 205 -0.30 7.43 -13.80
C PHE A 205 -1.02 8.71 -13.37
N LEU A 206 -0.28 9.81 -13.22
CA LEU A 206 -0.83 11.12 -12.84
C LEU A 206 -1.89 11.58 -13.84
N ASP A 207 -1.55 11.56 -15.13
CA ASP A 207 -2.42 12.08 -16.18
C ASP A 207 -3.72 11.27 -16.24
N ARG A 208 -3.63 9.94 -16.14
CA ARG A 208 -4.81 9.06 -16.12
C ARG A 208 -5.65 9.26 -14.87
N TRP A 209 -5.03 9.46 -13.70
CA TRP A 209 -5.78 9.69 -12.47
C TRP A 209 -6.51 11.04 -12.49
N GLN A 210 -5.85 12.10 -12.95
CA GLN A 210 -6.44 13.44 -13.05
C GLN A 210 -7.52 13.53 -14.14
N ALA A 211 -7.38 12.76 -15.24
CA ALA A 211 -8.36 12.71 -16.31
C ALA A 211 -9.55 11.78 -16.02
N SER A 212 -9.57 11.12 -14.86
CA SER A 212 -10.63 10.18 -14.51
C SER A 212 -12.00 10.85 -14.43
N ALA A 213 -12.96 10.29 -15.17
CA ALA A 213 -14.35 10.75 -15.17
C ALA A 213 -15.19 10.16 -14.02
N GLN A 214 -14.60 9.31 -13.18
CA GLN A 214 -15.30 8.75 -12.02
C GLN A 214 -15.67 9.86 -11.03
N PRO A 215 -16.85 9.80 -10.39
CA PRO A 215 -17.28 10.81 -9.41
C PRO A 215 -16.57 10.67 -8.06
N CYS A 216 -15.27 10.34 -8.07
CA CYS A 216 -14.42 10.20 -6.90
C CYS A 216 -13.41 11.36 -6.88
N PRO A 217 -13.55 12.33 -5.97
CA PRO A 217 -12.65 13.49 -5.96
C PRO A 217 -11.24 13.09 -5.49
N LEU A 218 -10.20 13.70 -6.06
CA LEU A 218 -8.82 13.49 -5.62
C LEU A 218 -8.62 13.96 -4.16
N PHE A 219 -9.18 15.11 -3.80
CA PHE A 219 -9.16 15.65 -2.45
C PHE A 219 -10.47 15.39 -1.72
N VAL A 220 -10.41 15.23 -0.41
CA VAL A 220 -11.60 15.09 0.45
C VAL A 220 -12.01 16.44 1.01
N ASN A 221 -13.30 16.60 1.30
CA ASN A 221 -13.82 17.82 1.88
C ASN A 221 -13.28 18.01 3.31
N GLU A 222 -12.76 19.21 3.60
CA GLU A 222 -12.40 19.59 4.96
C GLU A 222 -13.66 20.13 5.66
N PRO A 223 -14.18 19.44 6.69
CA PRO A 223 -15.37 19.91 7.39
C PRO A 223 -15.07 21.25 8.09
N LEU A 224 -16.05 22.15 8.06
CA LEU A 224 -15.96 23.50 8.64
C LEU A 224 -15.89 23.51 10.19
N GLY A 225 -15.75 22.34 10.84
CA GLY A 225 -15.62 22.18 12.29
C GLY A 225 -15.11 20.79 12.67
N GLN A 226 -14.50 20.67 13.86
CA GLN A 226 -14.13 19.36 14.40
C GLN A 226 -15.40 18.61 14.84
N PRO A 227 -15.49 17.27 14.62
CA PRO A 227 -16.46 16.47 15.33
C PRO A 227 -16.30 16.74 16.83
N GLY A 228 -17.41 16.98 17.53
CA GLY A 228 -17.37 17.19 18.98
C GLY A 228 -16.71 16.02 19.70
N PRO A 229 -16.15 16.23 20.91
CA PRO A 229 -15.49 15.16 21.65
C PRO A 229 -16.43 13.97 21.82
N GLN A 230 -15.92 12.78 21.49
CA GLN A 230 -16.63 11.53 21.73
C GLN A 230 -16.84 11.39 23.24
N LEU A 231 -18.10 11.30 23.67
CA LEU A 231 -18.44 11.27 25.10
C LEU A 231 -17.72 10.07 25.78
N PRO A 232 -17.23 10.22 27.03
CA PRO A 232 -16.29 9.26 27.63
C PRO A 232 -16.83 7.83 27.81
N GLU A 233 -18.15 7.64 27.71
CA GLU A 233 -18.81 6.35 27.78
C GLU A 233 -19.99 6.33 26.80
N SER A 234 -19.78 5.82 25.59
CA SER A 234 -20.88 5.46 24.69
C SER A 234 -20.92 3.94 24.57
N HIS A 235 -21.42 3.26 25.60
CA HIS A 235 -22.08 1.98 25.33
C HIS A 235 -23.19 2.27 24.32
N LEU A 236 -23.26 1.52 23.22
CA LEU A 236 -24.38 1.58 22.30
C LEU A 236 -25.65 1.39 23.13
N ARG A 237 -26.47 2.44 23.27
CA ARG A 237 -27.75 2.30 23.95
C ARG A 237 -28.63 1.43 23.07
N SER A 238 -29.48 0.61 23.68
CA SER A 238 -30.39 -0.27 22.94
C SER A 238 -31.33 0.50 21.98
N GLU A 239 -31.50 1.80 22.19
CA GLU A 239 -32.28 2.72 21.35
C GLU A 239 -31.48 3.31 20.17
N ASP A 240 -30.16 3.19 20.15
CA ASP A 240 -29.26 3.75 19.13
C ASP A 240 -28.89 2.70 18.05
N VAL A 241 -29.82 1.78 17.72
CA VAL A 241 -29.60 0.74 16.69
C VAL A 241 -30.01 1.27 15.32
N LEU A 242 -29.03 1.41 14.43
CA LEU A 242 -29.27 1.55 12.99
C LEU A 242 -29.31 0.14 12.35
N PRO A 243 -30.24 -0.11 11.40
CA PRO A 243 -30.45 -1.44 10.80
C PRO A 243 -29.29 -1.93 9.96
#